data_AF-A0A7C0YSS5-F1
#
_entry.id   AF-A0A7C0YSS5-F1
#
_cell.length_a   1.000
_cell.length_b   1.000
_cell.length_c   1.000
_cell.angle_alpha   90.00
_cell.angle_beta   90.00
_cell.angle_gamma   90.00
#
_symmetry.space_group_name_H-M   'P 1'
#
loop_
_entity.id
_entity.type
_entity.pdbx_description
1 polymer ?
#
loop_
_entity_poly.entity_id
_entity_poly.type
_entity_poly.pdbx_seq_one_letter_code
_entity_poly.pdbx_strand_id
1 'polypeptide(L)'
;MPQTTEDLERICAKIKSVKGSYEDHEISAFTVSHKELKNNLDWFRFIAQFQTFRGVSNIWEMIRDSAENMAIFGNVYDLKEIVREGIESRRGMKIQFVFIPSGIERAIRKEDAWILEKVENDEIVVLNRYLKNKVKIPKTCIAPCLRTLADNKCMDITGRTDFVVIKDFEDAKEFFFGNRAKYRAVLPAWERYVRDRIGNLIILRRFVINAPGTIHLSYYSSIPIAAPGTAWIANLNDEGAKILCLWFNSSINLAQIFHRKIEDVWLDIHKYVLSDFYVINPHALSEDSKNKLLRLFDKISKKEFPCLEEQYASKFKFKEEIDKAILSALGFNKAETERILLDLYNALNAEFKALREMG
;
A
#
# COMPACT_ATOMS: atom_id res chain seq x y z
N MET A 1 31.78 -9.23 8.44
CA MET A 1 32.88 -8.27 8.69
C MET A 1 34.18 -9.08 8.85
N PRO A 2 35.30 -8.65 8.24
CA PRO A 2 36.58 -9.35 8.36
C PRO A 2 36.94 -9.52 9.84
N GLN A 3 37.32 -10.73 10.24
CA GLN A 3 37.67 -11.05 11.62
C GLN A 3 39.18 -11.00 11.86
N THR A 4 39.96 -11.03 10.78
CA THR A 4 41.42 -11.01 10.81
C THR A 4 41.99 -10.03 9.79
N THR A 5 43.26 -9.67 9.95
CA THR A 5 44.00 -8.85 8.98
C THR A 5 44.16 -9.59 7.64
N GLU A 6 44.35 -10.91 7.66
CA GLU A 6 44.41 -11.74 6.45
C GLU A 6 43.07 -11.74 5.70
N ASP A 7 41.94 -11.79 6.41
CA ASP A 7 40.62 -11.63 5.78
C ASP A 7 40.46 -10.28 5.11
N LEU A 8 40.91 -9.20 5.78
CA LEU A 8 40.85 -7.86 5.23
C LEU A 8 41.70 -7.74 3.96
N GLU A 9 42.92 -8.28 3.96
CA GLU A 9 43.82 -8.26 2.80
C GLU A 9 43.24 -9.04 1.63
N ARG A 10 42.67 -10.23 1.90
CA ARG A 10 41.99 -11.06 0.91
C ARG A 10 40.78 -10.35 0.30
N ILE A 11 39.93 -9.74 1.13
CA ILE A 11 38.77 -8.96 0.66
C ILE A 11 39.22 -7.74 -0.16
N CYS A 12 40.24 -7.01 0.30
CA CYS A 12 40.79 -5.86 -0.43
C CYS A 12 41.37 -6.25 -1.79
N ALA A 13 42.10 -7.37 -1.86
CA ALA A 13 42.64 -7.90 -3.10
C ALA A 13 41.52 -8.29 -4.08
N LYS A 14 40.47 -8.96 -3.57
CA LYS A 14 39.26 -9.26 -4.35
C LYS A 14 38.65 -7.98 -4.93
N ILE A 15 38.32 -6.99 -4.09
CA ILE A 15 37.69 -5.71 -4.52
C ILE A 15 38.53 -5.02 -5.62
N LYS A 16 39.85 -4.93 -5.45
CA LYS A 16 40.76 -4.30 -6.43
C LYS A 16 40.79 -5.00 -7.78
N SER A 17 40.45 -6.30 -7.83
CA SER A 17 40.48 -7.10 -9.05
C SER A 17 39.14 -7.12 -9.81
N VAL A 18 38.05 -6.64 -9.20
CA VAL A 18 36.73 -6.64 -9.82
C VAL A 18 36.71 -5.70 -11.02
N LYS A 19 36.38 -6.25 -12.20
CA LYS A 19 36.01 -5.48 -13.40
C LYS A 19 34.56 -5.81 -13.73
N GLY A 20 33.67 -4.82 -13.64
CA GLY A 20 32.23 -5.03 -13.82
C GLY A 20 31.55 -5.40 -12.50
N SER A 21 30.76 -6.47 -12.47
CA SER A 21 30.04 -6.96 -11.29
C SER A 21 30.59 -8.31 -10.80
N TYR A 22 30.66 -8.47 -9.48
CA TYR A 22 31.13 -9.66 -8.78
C TYR A 22 30.25 -9.91 -7.55
N GLU A 23 29.91 -11.17 -7.28
CA GLU A 23 29.13 -11.57 -6.11
C GLU A 23 29.57 -12.97 -5.66
N ASP A 24 29.88 -13.13 -4.38
CA ASP A 24 30.08 -14.41 -3.71
C ASP A 24 29.40 -14.42 -2.32
N HIS A 25 29.60 -15.48 -1.55
CA HIS A 25 29.03 -15.63 -0.20
C HIS A 25 29.56 -14.63 0.84
N GLU A 26 30.59 -13.83 0.52
CA GLU A 26 31.25 -12.90 1.43
C GLU A 26 31.07 -11.45 1.01
N ILE A 27 31.12 -11.15 -0.29
CA ILE A 27 31.06 -9.79 -0.84
C ILE A 27 30.25 -9.73 -2.15
N SER A 28 29.53 -8.63 -2.31
CA SER A 28 29.04 -8.15 -3.61
C SER A 28 29.80 -6.86 -3.94
N ALA A 29 30.29 -6.75 -5.17
CA ALA A 29 31.07 -5.61 -5.64
C ALA A 29 30.74 -5.31 -7.10
N PHE A 30 30.53 -4.05 -7.44
CA PHE A 30 30.25 -3.64 -8.81
C PHE A 30 30.80 -2.24 -9.11
N THR A 31 31.07 -1.98 -10.38
CA THR A 31 31.59 -0.69 -10.84
C THR A 31 30.46 0.25 -11.26
N VAL A 32 30.44 1.46 -10.70
CA VAL A 32 29.53 2.55 -11.09
C VAL A 32 30.34 3.67 -11.72
N SER A 33 29.84 4.26 -12.82
CA SER A 33 30.54 5.38 -13.45
C SER A 33 30.43 6.65 -12.61
N HIS A 34 31.46 7.50 -12.62
CA HIS A 34 31.41 8.80 -11.94
C HIS A 34 30.23 9.68 -12.43
N LYS A 35 29.86 9.54 -13.72
CA LYS A 35 28.70 10.22 -14.30
C LYS A 35 27.38 9.76 -13.68
N GLU A 36 27.22 8.46 -13.44
CA GLU A 36 26.05 7.92 -12.73
C GLU A 36 25.96 8.44 -11.30
N LEU A 37 27.08 8.42 -10.56
CA LEU A 37 27.13 8.91 -9.18
C LEU A 37 26.77 10.40 -9.08
N LYS A 38 27.18 11.21 -10.07
CA LYS A 38 26.91 12.65 -10.09
C LYS A 38 25.46 12.97 -10.47
N ASN A 39 24.85 12.15 -11.33
CA ASN A 39 23.49 12.37 -11.82
C ASN A 39 22.41 11.81 -10.89
N ASN A 40 22.79 10.95 -9.94
CA ASN A 40 21.87 10.30 -9.01
C ASN A 40 22.29 10.56 -7.57
N LEU A 41 21.53 11.40 -6.86
CA LEU A 41 21.79 11.72 -5.44
C LEU A 41 21.29 10.63 -4.48
N ASP A 42 20.54 9.64 -4.97
CA ASP A 42 20.07 8.51 -4.17
C ASP A 42 21.06 7.33 -4.25
N TRP A 43 22.14 7.45 -3.47
CA TRP A 43 23.17 6.41 -3.40
C TRP A 43 22.71 5.15 -2.65
N PHE A 44 21.59 5.20 -1.93
CA PHE A 44 21.07 4.05 -1.19
C PHE A 44 20.64 2.91 -2.11
N ARG A 45 20.26 3.20 -3.36
CA ARG A 45 19.95 2.17 -4.37
C ARG A 45 21.08 1.15 -4.55
N PHE A 46 22.33 1.56 -4.30
CA PHE A 46 23.52 0.71 -4.44
C PHE A 46 23.81 -0.17 -3.22
N ILE A 47 23.14 0.11 -2.10
CA ILE A 47 23.36 -0.53 -0.81
C ILE A 47 22.18 -1.45 -0.48
N ALA A 48 20.96 -0.96 -0.65
CA ALA A 48 19.75 -1.62 -0.14
C ALA A 48 19.21 -2.79 -0.98
N GLN A 49 19.89 -3.17 -2.07
CA GLN A 49 19.46 -4.24 -2.96
C GLN A 49 20.31 -5.47 -2.80
N PHE A 50 19.66 -6.62 -2.65
CA PHE A 50 20.33 -7.91 -2.50
C PHE A 50 20.92 -8.44 -3.81
N GLN A 51 20.57 -7.86 -4.97
CA GLN A 51 21.14 -8.23 -6.28
C GLN A 51 21.51 -6.98 -7.08
N THR A 52 22.77 -6.86 -7.50
CA THR A 52 23.32 -5.61 -8.07
C THR A 52 23.25 -5.54 -9.61
N PHE A 53 23.29 -6.68 -10.32
CA PHE A 53 23.36 -6.68 -11.80
C PHE A 53 22.02 -6.97 -12.50
N ARG A 54 21.14 -7.81 -11.91
CA ARG A 54 19.76 -8.07 -12.38
C ARG A 54 18.71 -7.69 -11.32
N GLY A 55 19.06 -6.72 -10.48
CA GLY A 55 18.23 -6.25 -9.38
C GLY A 55 16.95 -5.58 -9.85
N VAL A 56 15.98 -5.55 -8.94
CA VAL A 56 14.67 -4.91 -9.16
C VAL A 56 14.81 -3.47 -9.64
N SER A 57 15.84 -2.73 -9.21
CA SER A 57 16.07 -1.35 -9.67
C SER A 57 16.43 -1.22 -11.13
N ASN A 58 17.26 -2.11 -11.68
CA ASN A 58 17.64 -2.01 -13.10
C ASN A 58 16.42 -2.22 -14.00
N ILE A 59 15.53 -3.15 -13.59
CA ILE A 59 14.28 -3.43 -14.28
C ILE A 59 13.32 -2.23 -14.14
N TRP A 60 13.20 -1.67 -12.94
CA TRP A 60 12.41 -0.47 -12.70
C TRP A 60 12.88 0.73 -13.53
N GLU A 61 14.20 1.00 -13.56
CA GLU A 61 14.78 2.11 -14.32
C GLU A 61 14.58 1.93 -15.83
N MET A 62 14.77 0.72 -16.36
CA MET A 62 14.46 0.41 -17.76
C MET A 62 12.99 0.65 -18.09
N ILE A 63 12.06 0.20 -17.23
CA ILE A 63 10.63 0.47 -17.41
C ILE A 63 10.39 1.98 -17.36
N ARG A 64 10.95 2.68 -16.37
CA ARG A 64 10.82 4.12 -16.19
C ARG A 64 11.23 4.90 -17.43
N ASP A 65 12.38 4.55 -18.00
CA ASP A 65 13.00 5.30 -19.09
C ASP A 65 12.36 5.00 -20.46
N SER A 66 11.67 3.85 -20.60
CA SER A 66 11.06 3.42 -21.86
C SER A 66 9.53 3.57 -21.89
N ALA A 67 8.90 3.75 -20.73
CA ALA A 67 7.45 3.78 -20.62
C ALA A 67 6.83 5.07 -21.16
N GLU A 68 5.74 4.88 -21.88
CA GLU A 68 4.79 5.93 -22.23
C GLU A 68 3.78 6.14 -21.10
N ASN A 69 3.07 7.27 -21.11
CA ASN A 69 1.92 7.54 -20.23
C ASN A 69 2.19 7.46 -18.73
N MET A 70 3.44 7.57 -18.31
CA MET A 70 3.83 7.61 -16.91
C MET A 70 4.29 9.02 -16.52
N ALA A 71 3.97 9.45 -15.30
CA ALA A 71 4.34 10.76 -14.80
C ALA A 71 4.55 10.73 -13.28
N ILE A 72 5.25 11.73 -12.75
CA ILE A 72 5.38 11.93 -11.31
C ILE A 72 4.02 12.27 -10.71
N PHE A 73 3.62 11.63 -9.62
CA PHE A 73 2.27 11.69 -9.05
C PHE A 73 1.87 13.12 -8.67
N GLY A 74 2.78 13.89 -8.07
CA GLY A 74 2.60 15.31 -7.76
C GLY A 74 2.52 16.24 -8.96
N ASN A 75 2.95 15.79 -10.15
CA ASN A 75 2.75 16.54 -11.39
C ASN A 75 1.38 16.23 -12.03
N VAL A 76 0.80 15.07 -11.73
CA VAL A 76 -0.53 14.67 -12.24
C VAL A 76 -1.64 15.23 -11.34
N TYR A 77 -1.42 15.24 -10.02
CA TYR A 77 -2.41 15.68 -9.04
C TYR A 77 -1.82 16.61 -7.99
N ASP A 78 -2.59 17.58 -7.51
CA ASP A 78 -2.23 18.32 -6.30
C ASP A 78 -2.47 17.44 -5.06
N LEU A 79 -1.44 16.72 -4.63
CA LEU A 79 -1.50 15.89 -3.43
C LEU A 79 -1.88 16.68 -2.17
N LYS A 80 -1.62 18.00 -2.10
CA LYS A 80 -2.05 18.82 -0.95
C LYS A 80 -3.56 18.97 -0.93
N GLU A 81 -4.24 18.90 -2.06
CA GLU A 81 -5.70 18.95 -2.12
C GLU A 81 -6.31 17.56 -2.00
N ILE A 82 -5.84 16.60 -2.79
CA ILE A 82 -6.54 15.33 -2.96
C ILE A 82 -6.12 14.23 -1.98
N VAL A 83 -4.92 14.31 -1.38
CA VAL A 83 -4.39 13.26 -0.48
C VAL A 83 -4.34 13.73 0.97
N ARG A 84 -4.86 12.92 1.88
CA ARG A 84 -4.81 13.13 3.34
C ARG A 84 -4.24 11.90 4.02
N GLU A 85 -3.61 12.10 5.17
CA GLU A 85 -3.31 11.00 6.10
C GLU A 85 -4.63 10.43 6.64
N GLY A 86 -4.69 9.11 6.82
CA GLY A 86 -5.83 8.45 7.46
C GLY A 86 -6.10 8.93 8.89
N ILE A 87 -7.17 8.41 9.49
CA ILE A 87 -7.61 8.83 10.82
C ILE A 87 -6.74 8.20 11.92
N GLU A 88 -6.41 9.01 12.92
CA GLU A 88 -5.58 8.64 14.08
C GLU A 88 -6.19 9.16 15.38
N SER A 89 -5.62 8.74 16.52
CA SER A 89 -5.99 9.28 17.84
C SER A 89 -5.54 10.74 17.95
N ARG A 90 -6.37 11.64 17.43
CA ARG A 90 -6.16 13.09 17.38
C ARG A 90 -7.43 13.82 17.81
N ARG A 91 -7.31 15.14 18.01
CA ARG A 91 -8.42 16.01 18.42
C ARG A 91 -9.13 15.55 19.71
N GLY A 92 -8.38 14.88 20.60
CA GLY A 92 -8.90 14.38 21.87
C GLY A 92 -9.72 13.07 21.77
N MET A 93 -9.89 12.50 20.56
CA MET A 93 -10.55 11.21 20.37
C MET A 93 -9.52 10.08 20.35
N LYS A 94 -9.86 8.97 21.02
CA LYS A 94 -9.10 7.70 20.93
C LYS A 94 -9.80 6.80 19.92
N ILE A 95 -9.13 6.50 18.81
CA ILE A 95 -9.75 5.77 17.70
C ILE A 95 -10.23 4.37 18.10
N GLN A 96 -9.54 3.73 19.05
CA GLN A 96 -9.88 2.39 19.54
C GLN A 96 -11.29 2.33 20.16
N PHE A 97 -11.85 3.47 20.57
CA PHE A 97 -13.17 3.53 21.22
C PHE A 97 -14.31 3.90 20.28
N VAL A 98 -14.02 4.24 19.03
CA VAL A 98 -15.03 4.67 18.04
C VAL A 98 -15.13 3.72 16.86
N PHE A 99 -14.20 2.79 16.70
CA PHE A 99 -14.26 1.79 15.63
C PHE A 99 -15.21 0.64 15.95
N ILE A 100 -15.81 0.12 14.89
CA ILE A 100 -16.72 -1.01 14.87
C ILE A 100 -16.26 -1.92 13.72
N PRO A 101 -15.42 -2.93 14.00
CA PRO A 101 -15.08 -3.94 13.00
C PRO A 101 -16.33 -4.64 12.48
N SER A 102 -16.32 -5.00 11.20
CA SER A 102 -17.45 -5.62 10.51
C SER A 102 -17.75 -7.06 10.95
N GLY A 103 -16.89 -7.67 11.76
CA GLY A 103 -17.08 -9.01 12.32
C GLY A 103 -16.07 -9.34 13.42
N ILE A 104 -16.25 -10.49 14.07
CA ILE A 104 -15.41 -10.95 15.19
C ILE A 104 -13.98 -11.25 14.75
N GLU A 105 -13.83 -11.78 13.54
CA GLU A 105 -12.55 -12.10 12.90
C GLU A 105 -11.70 -10.85 12.64
N ARG A 106 -12.33 -9.68 12.50
CA ARG A 106 -11.64 -8.39 12.32
C ARG A 106 -11.36 -7.67 13.64
N ALA A 107 -12.00 -8.07 14.73
CA ALA A 107 -11.79 -7.52 16.06
C ALA A 107 -10.54 -8.14 16.72
N ILE A 108 -9.36 -7.86 16.16
CA ILE A 108 -8.12 -8.53 16.60
C ILE A 108 -7.64 -7.99 17.96
N ARG A 109 -7.82 -6.69 18.24
CA ARG A 109 -7.25 -6.07 19.45
C ARG A 109 -8.18 -6.16 20.63
N LYS A 110 -7.63 -6.17 21.85
CA LYS A 110 -8.41 -6.20 23.10
C LYS A 110 -9.36 -5.01 23.22
N GLU A 111 -8.99 -3.86 22.66
CA GLU A 111 -9.80 -2.65 22.70
C GLU A 111 -10.99 -2.68 21.72
N ASP A 112 -11.00 -3.58 20.73
CA ASP A 112 -12.09 -3.72 19.76
C ASP A 112 -13.31 -4.42 20.44
N ALA A 113 -14.01 -3.69 21.30
CA ALA A 113 -15.10 -4.21 22.13
C ALA A 113 -16.42 -4.37 21.37
N TRP A 114 -16.67 -3.50 20.39
CA TRP A 114 -17.90 -3.46 19.60
C TRP A 114 -17.66 -4.09 18.24
N ILE A 115 -18.53 -5.00 17.82
CA ILE A 115 -18.52 -5.60 16.49
C ILE A 115 -19.87 -5.39 15.82
N LEU A 116 -19.87 -5.25 14.49
CA LEU A 116 -21.10 -5.20 13.72
C LEU A 116 -21.84 -6.54 13.83
N GLU A 117 -23.12 -6.49 14.19
CA GLU A 117 -23.99 -7.67 14.20
C GLU A 117 -24.94 -7.66 13.00
N LYS A 118 -25.55 -6.51 12.70
CA LYS A 118 -26.51 -6.39 11.59
C LYS A 118 -26.55 -4.96 11.05
N VAL A 119 -26.78 -4.84 9.75
CA VAL A 119 -27.12 -3.58 9.08
C VAL A 119 -28.62 -3.55 8.81
N GLU A 120 -29.30 -2.51 9.27
CA GLU A 120 -30.72 -2.26 9.02
C GLU A 120 -30.88 -1.04 8.09
N ASN A 121 -32.10 -0.58 7.82
CA ASN A 121 -32.34 0.49 6.84
C ASN A 121 -31.67 1.81 7.25
N ASP A 122 -31.91 2.29 8.47
CA ASP A 122 -31.44 3.60 8.95
C ASP A 122 -30.42 3.52 10.09
N GLU A 123 -30.13 2.31 10.57
CA GLU A 123 -29.24 2.06 11.69
C GLU A 123 -28.40 0.80 11.50
N ILE A 124 -27.37 0.65 12.33
CA ILE A 124 -26.63 -0.59 12.52
C ILE A 124 -26.84 -1.08 13.95
N VAL A 125 -26.85 -2.40 14.11
CA VAL A 125 -26.83 -3.06 15.41
C VAL A 125 -25.41 -3.53 15.67
N VAL A 126 -24.84 -3.10 16.79
CA VAL A 126 -23.50 -3.52 17.23
C VAL A 126 -23.59 -4.32 18.52
N LEU A 127 -22.78 -5.37 18.60
CA LEU A 127 -22.68 -6.26 19.75
C LEU A 127 -21.39 -5.96 20.51
N ASN A 128 -21.50 -5.80 21.82
CA ASN A 128 -20.34 -5.83 22.70
C ASN A 128 -19.90 -7.28 22.86
N ARG A 129 -18.73 -7.64 22.35
CA ARG A 129 -18.28 -9.04 22.39
C ARG A 129 -17.95 -9.54 23.79
N TYR A 130 -17.75 -8.65 24.77
CA TYR A 130 -17.45 -8.97 26.16
C TYR A 130 -18.70 -9.01 27.03
N LEU A 131 -19.48 -7.92 27.01
CA LEU A 131 -20.67 -7.75 27.85
C LEU A 131 -21.93 -8.38 27.24
N LYS A 132 -21.89 -8.75 25.96
CA LYS A 132 -22.99 -9.33 25.19
C LYS A 132 -24.23 -8.44 25.05
N ASN A 133 -24.15 -7.16 25.45
CA ASN A 133 -25.19 -6.18 25.20
C ASN A 133 -25.10 -5.62 23.78
N LYS A 134 -26.22 -5.10 23.29
CA LYS A 134 -26.38 -4.57 21.93
C LYS A 134 -26.71 -3.10 21.98
N VAL A 135 -26.21 -2.36 20.99
CA VAL A 135 -26.49 -0.93 20.84
C VAL A 135 -26.91 -0.66 19.40
N LYS A 136 -27.91 0.18 19.23
CA LYS A 136 -28.36 0.68 17.93
C LYS A 136 -27.69 2.02 17.64
N ILE A 137 -27.12 2.16 16.45
CA ILE A 137 -26.43 3.38 16.03
C ILE A 137 -27.01 3.85 14.70
N PRO A 138 -27.60 5.06 14.62
CA PRO A 138 -28.07 5.62 13.36
C PRO A 138 -26.93 5.72 12.34
N LYS A 139 -27.22 5.41 11.06
CA LYS A 139 -26.23 5.51 9.97
C LYS A 139 -25.67 6.92 9.81
N THR A 140 -26.45 7.94 10.19
CA THR A 140 -26.01 9.35 10.21
C THR A 140 -24.91 9.65 11.22
N CYS A 141 -24.72 8.77 12.21
CA CYS A 141 -23.75 8.92 13.30
C CYS A 141 -22.46 8.11 13.07
N ILE A 142 -22.37 7.39 11.96
CA ILE A 142 -21.19 6.60 11.58
C ILE A 142 -20.66 7.02 10.21
N ALA A 143 -19.41 6.68 9.93
CA ALA A 143 -18.84 6.71 8.60
C ALA A 143 -18.25 5.32 8.27
N PRO A 144 -18.27 4.89 6.99
CA PRO A 144 -17.55 3.70 6.56
C PRO A 144 -16.04 3.93 6.65
N CYS A 145 -15.30 2.90 7.04
CA CYS A 145 -13.86 2.98 7.22
C CYS A 145 -13.19 1.62 7.05
N LEU A 146 -11.85 1.61 7.05
CA LEU A 146 -11.08 0.43 7.43
C LEU A 146 -10.47 0.63 8.81
N ARG A 147 -10.67 -0.37 9.69
CA ARG A 147 -10.00 -0.45 10.99
C ARG A 147 -8.53 -0.85 10.85
N THR A 148 -8.25 -1.71 9.86
CA THR A 148 -6.93 -2.26 9.55
C THR A 148 -6.81 -2.50 8.04
N LEU A 149 -5.59 -2.34 7.51
CA LEU A 149 -5.24 -2.68 6.13
C LEU A 149 -4.89 -4.17 5.98
N ALA A 150 -4.58 -4.84 7.08
CA ALA A 150 -4.22 -6.26 7.09
C ALA A 150 -5.41 -7.15 6.72
N ASP A 151 -5.13 -8.26 6.05
CA ASP A 151 -6.07 -9.36 5.72
C ASP A 151 -7.26 -8.95 4.83
N ASN A 152 -7.21 -7.78 4.18
CA ASN A 152 -8.19 -7.41 3.17
C ASN A 152 -7.79 -8.05 1.83
N LYS A 153 -8.47 -9.15 1.48
CA LYS A 153 -8.10 -9.98 0.32
C LYS A 153 -8.47 -9.41 -1.05
N CYS A 154 -9.36 -8.43 -1.09
CA CYS A 154 -9.87 -7.82 -2.32
C CYS A 154 -9.42 -6.36 -2.41
N MET A 155 -9.04 -5.89 -3.59
CA MET A 155 -8.67 -4.49 -3.81
C MET A 155 -9.90 -3.57 -3.84
N ASP A 156 -11.05 -4.04 -4.34
CA ASP A 156 -12.33 -3.35 -4.17
C ASP A 156 -12.99 -3.80 -2.86
N ILE A 157 -13.06 -2.85 -1.93
CA ILE A 157 -13.64 -3.02 -0.59
C ILE A 157 -15.00 -2.33 -0.47
N THR A 158 -15.62 -1.94 -1.59
CA THR A 158 -16.97 -1.36 -1.61
C THR A 158 -17.95 -2.28 -0.89
N GLY A 159 -18.61 -1.75 0.14
CA GLY A 159 -19.57 -2.49 0.96
C GLY A 159 -18.95 -3.55 1.89
N ARG A 160 -17.62 -3.67 1.94
CA ARG A 160 -16.86 -4.55 2.84
C ARG A 160 -16.01 -3.72 3.80
N THR A 161 -16.69 -2.83 4.51
CA THR A 161 -16.06 -1.80 5.34
C THR A 161 -16.37 -2.04 6.81
N ASP A 162 -15.47 -1.60 7.68
CA ASP A 162 -15.76 -1.37 9.08
C ASP A 162 -16.49 -0.02 9.24
N PHE A 163 -16.89 0.32 10.47
CA PHE A 163 -17.51 1.61 10.76
C PHE A 163 -16.74 2.37 11.83
N VAL A 164 -16.87 3.69 11.80
CA VAL A 164 -16.38 4.59 12.84
C VAL A 164 -17.50 5.53 13.28
N VAL A 165 -17.71 5.63 14.59
CA VAL A 165 -18.67 6.59 15.18
C VAL A 165 -18.11 8.00 15.06
N ILE A 166 -18.89 8.90 14.49
CA ILE A 166 -18.53 10.30 14.23
C ILE A 166 -19.45 11.30 14.91
N LYS A 167 -20.67 10.91 15.33
CA LYS A 167 -21.61 11.77 16.07
C LYS A 167 -22.11 11.09 17.35
N ASP A 168 -22.69 11.91 18.23
CA ASP A 168 -23.44 11.42 19.40
C ASP A 168 -24.76 10.79 18.95
N PHE A 169 -25.33 9.93 19.78
CA PHE A 169 -26.60 9.26 19.55
C PHE A 169 -27.25 8.86 20.89
N GLU A 170 -28.52 8.46 20.85
CA GLU A 170 -29.33 8.21 22.06
C GLU A 170 -28.66 7.22 23.01
N ASP A 171 -28.28 6.05 22.49
CA ASP A 171 -27.66 4.94 23.23
C ASP A 171 -26.14 5.07 23.42
N ALA A 172 -25.54 6.22 23.12
CA ALA A 172 -24.09 6.37 23.17
C ALA A 172 -23.48 6.24 24.58
N LYS A 173 -24.31 6.33 25.64
CA LYS A 173 -23.89 6.02 27.03
C LYS A 173 -23.48 4.56 27.21
N GLU A 174 -24.09 3.65 26.47
CA GLU A 174 -23.77 2.23 26.53
C GLU A 174 -22.56 1.92 25.66
N PHE A 175 -22.41 2.64 24.54
CA PHE A 175 -21.30 2.51 23.62
C PHE A 175 -19.96 3.02 24.18
N PHE A 176 -19.95 4.24 24.72
CA PHE A 176 -18.73 4.89 25.21
C PHE A 176 -18.44 4.51 26.66
N PHE A 177 -17.45 3.65 26.89
CA PHE A 177 -16.98 3.37 28.24
C PHE A 177 -16.33 4.61 28.89
N GLY A 178 -16.69 4.87 30.15
CA GLY A 178 -16.08 5.91 30.96
C GLY A 178 -16.75 7.29 30.84
N ASN A 179 -15.95 8.36 30.82
CA ASN A 179 -16.46 9.73 30.92
C ASN A 179 -17.09 10.22 29.60
N ARG A 180 -18.40 10.01 29.44
CA ARG A 180 -19.20 10.45 28.27
C ARG A 180 -19.07 11.96 27.99
N ALA A 181 -19.00 12.80 29.03
CA ALA A 181 -18.91 14.25 28.85
C ALA A 181 -17.64 14.65 28.09
N LYS A 182 -16.52 13.97 28.37
CA LYS A 182 -15.25 14.19 27.65
C LYS A 182 -15.35 13.85 26.17
N TYR A 183 -15.98 12.72 25.81
CA TYR A 183 -16.15 12.34 24.41
C TYR A 183 -17.10 13.29 23.68
N ARG A 184 -18.23 13.63 24.32
CA ARG A 184 -19.21 14.54 23.73
C ARG A 184 -18.62 15.91 23.40
N ALA A 185 -17.71 16.41 24.24
CA ALA A 185 -17.01 17.67 24.00
C ALA A 185 -16.11 17.65 22.75
N VAL A 186 -15.55 16.49 22.38
CA VAL A 186 -14.63 16.39 21.23
C VAL A 186 -15.29 15.89 19.94
N LEU A 187 -16.50 15.30 20.02
CA LEU A 187 -17.21 14.73 18.87
C LEU A 187 -17.38 15.69 17.68
N PRO A 188 -17.73 16.98 17.85
CA PRO A 188 -17.86 17.89 16.70
C PRO A 188 -16.54 18.10 15.94
N ALA A 189 -15.41 18.20 16.66
CA ALA A 189 -14.10 18.32 16.03
C ALA A 189 -13.64 17.00 15.38
N TRP A 190 -14.00 15.88 16.01
CA TRP A 190 -13.76 14.53 15.48
C TRP A 190 -14.55 14.28 14.19
N GLU A 191 -15.83 14.64 14.15
CA GLU A 191 -16.68 14.49 12.96
C GLU A 191 -16.03 15.18 11.76
N ARG A 192 -15.67 16.46 11.91
CA ARG A 192 -15.00 17.21 10.85
C ARG A 192 -13.68 16.57 10.45
N TYR A 193 -12.88 16.15 11.43
CA TYR A 193 -11.60 15.49 11.18
C TYR A 193 -11.72 14.21 10.34
N VAL A 194 -12.74 13.38 10.60
CA VAL A 194 -13.01 12.15 9.83
C VAL A 194 -13.57 12.48 8.45
N ARG A 195 -14.55 13.39 8.36
CA ARG A 195 -15.15 13.80 7.07
C ARG A 195 -14.13 14.41 6.11
N ASP A 196 -13.15 15.15 6.62
CA ASP A 196 -12.05 15.70 5.83
C ASP A 196 -11.05 14.61 5.35
N ARG A 197 -11.23 13.34 5.75
CA ARG A 197 -10.34 12.19 5.51
C ARG A 197 -11.09 10.99 4.94
N ILE A 198 -12.18 11.23 4.23
CA ILE A 198 -12.84 10.21 3.41
C ILE A 198 -12.43 10.36 1.95
N GLY A 199 -12.28 9.23 1.27
CA GLY A 199 -11.93 9.18 -0.15
C GLY A 199 -12.20 7.80 -0.73
N ASN A 200 -11.92 7.64 -2.01
CA ASN A 200 -12.21 6.42 -2.76
C ASN A 200 -10.95 5.59 -3.09
N LEU A 201 -9.75 6.07 -2.78
CA LEU A 201 -8.50 5.34 -2.97
C LEU A 201 -7.64 5.39 -1.72
N ILE A 202 -7.37 4.23 -1.12
CA ILE A 202 -6.42 4.04 -0.02
C ILE A 202 -5.08 3.63 -0.61
N ILE A 203 -3.99 4.25 -0.15
CA ILE A 203 -2.61 3.91 -0.53
C ILE A 203 -1.85 3.59 0.76
N LEU A 204 -1.18 2.45 0.82
CA LEU A 204 -0.39 2.07 1.99
C LEU A 204 0.74 3.07 2.25
N ARG A 205 0.87 3.51 3.51
CA ARG A 205 1.95 4.40 3.96
C ARG A 205 2.93 3.64 4.83
N ARG A 206 2.43 3.03 5.90
CA ARG A 206 3.20 2.31 6.92
C ARG A 206 2.84 0.84 6.92
N PHE A 207 3.77 -0.02 6.51
CA PHE A 207 3.49 -1.45 6.38
C PHE A 207 4.77 -2.28 6.41
N VAL A 208 4.62 -3.56 6.76
CA VAL A 208 5.67 -4.56 6.65
C VAL A 208 5.43 -5.32 5.34
N ILE A 209 6.39 -5.21 4.42
CA ILE A 209 6.19 -5.64 3.02
C ILE A 209 5.96 -7.15 2.88
N ASN A 210 6.58 -7.97 3.73
CA ASN A 210 6.50 -9.43 3.74
C ASN A 210 5.61 -9.98 4.89
N ALA A 211 4.80 -9.14 5.55
CA ALA A 211 3.89 -9.63 6.56
C ALA A 211 2.74 -10.45 5.94
N PRO A 212 2.27 -11.56 6.57
CA PRO A 212 1.19 -12.39 6.04
C PRO A 212 -0.10 -11.61 5.73
N GLY A 213 -0.40 -10.58 6.53
CA GLY A 213 -1.58 -9.73 6.33
C GLY A 213 -1.43 -8.65 5.26
N THR A 214 -0.23 -8.44 4.70
CA THR A 214 -0.01 -7.51 3.58
C THR A 214 -0.36 -8.22 2.28
N ILE A 215 -1.50 -7.85 1.69
CA ILE A 215 -2.04 -8.47 0.47
C ILE A 215 -1.97 -7.49 -0.71
N HIS A 216 -2.55 -6.30 -0.52
CA HIS A 216 -2.59 -5.21 -1.49
C HIS A 216 -1.87 -3.98 -0.94
N LEU A 217 -1.32 -3.17 -1.83
CA LEU A 217 -0.69 -1.88 -1.54
C LEU A 217 -1.65 -0.70 -1.72
N SER A 218 -2.82 -0.95 -2.30
CA SER A 218 -3.89 0.02 -2.44
C SER A 218 -5.27 -0.64 -2.45
N TYR A 219 -6.27 0.10 -1.98
CA TYR A 219 -7.67 -0.33 -1.98
C TYR A 219 -8.57 0.75 -2.56
N TYR A 220 -9.64 0.33 -3.22
CA TYR A 220 -10.65 1.20 -3.81
C TYR A 220 -12.01 0.98 -3.14
N SER A 221 -12.80 2.04 -3.04
CA SER A 221 -14.21 1.96 -2.68
C SER A 221 -15.02 2.99 -3.47
N SER A 222 -16.10 2.57 -4.11
CA SER A 222 -17.01 3.49 -4.82
C SER A 222 -17.77 4.42 -3.87
N ILE A 223 -17.90 4.03 -2.61
CA ILE A 223 -18.42 4.85 -1.52
C ILE A 223 -17.23 5.39 -0.75
N PRO A 224 -17.04 6.71 -0.60
CA PRO A 224 -15.90 7.27 0.13
C PRO A 224 -15.81 6.75 1.57
N ILE A 225 -14.61 6.34 1.98
CA ILE A 225 -14.33 5.75 3.29
C ILE A 225 -13.15 6.42 3.98
N ALA A 226 -13.07 6.31 5.30
CA ALA A 226 -11.88 6.65 6.06
C ALA A 226 -10.88 5.48 6.10
N ALA A 227 -9.58 5.80 6.11
CA ALA A 227 -8.49 4.82 6.25
C ALA A 227 -7.79 4.98 7.61
N PRO A 228 -7.08 3.96 8.15
CA PRO A 228 -6.25 4.13 9.34
C PRO A 228 -5.05 5.04 9.03
N GLY A 229 -4.47 5.70 10.05
CA GLY A 229 -3.29 6.60 9.89
C GLY A 229 -2.04 5.97 9.27
N THR A 230 -2.00 4.64 9.17
CA THR A 230 -0.98 3.88 8.43
C THR A 230 -1.19 3.90 6.91
N ALA A 231 -2.17 4.64 6.41
CA ALA A 231 -2.46 4.84 5.00
C ALA A 231 -2.62 6.33 4.65
N TRP A 232 -2.43 6.60 3.37
CA TRP A 232 -2.95 7.78 2.69
C TRP A 232 -4.35 7.47 2.16
N ILE A 233 -5.23 8.46 2.21
CA ILE A 233 -6.55 8.43 1.57
C ILE A 233 -6.60 9.53 0.52
N ALA A 234 -6.97 9.16 -0.71
CA ALA A 234 -7.14 10.07 -1.82
C ALA A 234 -8.60 10.12 -2.25
N ASN A 235 -9.07 11.32 -2.63
CA ASN A 235 -10.37 11.51 -3.24
C ASN A 235 -10.18 11.90 -4.72
N LEU A 236 -10.54 10.97 -5.60
CA LEU A 236 -10.31 11.05 -7.04
C LEU A 236 -11.61 10.83 -7.81
N ASN A 237 -11.63 11.11 -9.11
CA ASN A 237 -12.70 10.61 -9.96
C ASN A 237 -12.67 9.07 -10.03
N ASP A 238 -13.81 8.45 -10.29
CA ASP A 238 -13.99 7.00 -10.19
C ASP A 238 -13.01 6.21 -11.07
N GLU A 239 -12.89 6.59 -12.34
CA GLU A 239 -12.02 5.92 -13.31
C GLU A 239 -10.55 6.03 -12.90
N GLY A 240 -10.11 7.23 -12.52
CA GLY A 240 -8.75 7.50 -12.04
C GLY A 240 -8.42 6.69 -10.79
N ALA A 241 -9.36 6.58 -9.85
CA ALA A 241 -9.18 5.77 -8.64
C ALA A 241 -9.00 4.28 -8.97
N LYS A 242 -9.80 3.72 -9.88
CA LYS A 242 -9.66 2.32 -10.32
C LYS A 242 -8.33 2.05 -11.01
N ILE A 243 -7.94 2.92 -11.95
CA ILE A 243 -6.68 2.81 -12.69
C ILE A 243 -5.47 2.91 -11.75
N LEU A 244 -5.48 3.89 -10.84
CA LEU A 244 -4.41 4.04 -9.86
C LEU A 244 -4.40 2.90 -8.84
N CYS A 245 -5.54 2.32 -8.49
CA CYS A 245 -5.59 1.12 -7.65
C CYS A 245 -4.87 -0.06 -8.31
N LEU A 246 -5.08 -0.29 -9.62
CA LEU A 246 -4.30 -1.28 -10.38
C LEU A 246 -2.81 -0.94 -10.39
N TRP A 247 -2.45 0.32 -10.63
CA TRP A 247 -1.06 0.77 -10.62
C TRP A 247 -0.36 0.47 -9.30
N PHE A 248 -0.92 0.94 -8.18
CA PHE A 248 -0.30 0.76 -6.87
C PHE A 248 -0.21 -0.71 -6.48
N ASN A 249 -1.14 -1.55 -6.95
CA ASN A 249 -1.10 -3.01 -6.77
C ASN A 249 -0.27 -3.75 -7.83
N SER A 250 0.36 -3.09 -8.79
CA SER A 250 1.21 -3.72 -9.82
C SER A 250 2.61 -4.05 -9.29
N SER A 251 3.29 -4.99 -9.96
CA SER A 251 4.70 -5.30 -9.74
C SER A 251 5.62 -4.15 -10.11
N ILE A 252 5.17 -3.27 -11.01
CA ILE A 252 5.92 -2.09 -11.45
C ILE A 252 6.02 -1.10 -10.29
N ASN A 253 4.90 -0.84 -9.58
CA ASN A 253 4.94 -0.01 -8.37
C ASN A 253 5.71 -0.69 -7.23
N LEU A 254 5.60 -2.01 -7.07
CA LEU A 254 6.40 -2.73 -6.09
C LEU A 254 7.91 -2.60 -6.38
N ALA A 255 8.29 -2.66 -7.66
CA ALA A 255 9.68 -2.44 -8.07
C ALA A 255 10.18 -1.04 -7.73
N GLN A 256 9.36 -0.02 -7.96
CA GLN A 256 9.64 1.35 -7.53
C GLN A 256 9.82 1.45 -6.01
N ILE A 257 9.02 0.74 -5.22
CA ILE A 257 9.14 0.72 -3.75
C ILE A 257 10.49 0.09 -3.35
N PHE A 258 10.84 -1.08 -3.90
CA PHE A 258 12.14 -1.71 -3.63
C PHE A 258 13.32 -0.85 -4.09
N HIS A 259 13.19 -0.15 -5.22
CA HIS A 259 14.21 0.75 -5.73
C HIS A 259 14.53 1.90 -4.77
N ARG A 260 13.52 2.43 -4.06
CA ARG A 260 13.62 3.55 -3.12
C ARG A 260 13.77 3.12 -1.66
N LYS A 261 13.69 1.82 -1.40
CA LYS A 261 13.69 1.26 -0.05
C LYS A 261 15.10 1.38 0.56
N ILE A 262 15.16 1.69 1.85
CA ILE A 262 16.33 1.48 2.72
C ILE A 262 16.18 0.08 3.36
N GLU A 263 17.26 -0.63 3.70
CA GLU A 263 17.35 -2.02 4.22
C GLU A 263 16.45 -2.40 5.44
N ASP A 264 15.15 -2.13 5.41
CA ASP A 264 14.20 -2.40 6.50
C ASP A 264 12.91 -3.02 5.94
N VAL A 265 12.44 -4.09 6.58
CA VAL A 265 11.14 -4.71 6.28
C VAL A 265 9.96 -3.75 6.51
N TRP A 266 10.14 -2.76 7.40
CA TRP A 266 9.16 -1.72 7.68
C TRP A 266 9.34 -0.51 6.77
N LEU A 267 8.29 -0.19 6.01
CA LEU A 267 8.26 0.95 5.09
C LEU A 267 7.42 2.08 5.67
N ASP A 268 7.89 3.33 5.60
CA ASP A 268 7.10 4.57 5.82
C ASP A 268 7.22 5.49 4.58
N ILE A 269 6.21 5.45 3.72
CA ILE A 269 6.15 6.29 2.51
C ILE A 269 5.58 7.66 2.87
N HIS A 270 6.45 8.60 3.26
CA HIS A 270 6.03 9.97 3.55
C HIS A 270 5.36 10.66 2.35
N LYS A 271 4.54 11.69 2.60
CA LYS A 271 3.77 12.37 1.54
C LYS A 271 4.65 12.97 0.44
N TYR A 272 5.81 13.52 0.79
CA TYR A 272 6.75 14.06 -0.20
C TYR A 272 7.33 12.93 -1.07
N VAL A 273 7.67 11.78 -0.46
CA VAL A 273 8.11 10.58 -1.19
C VAL A 273 7.01 10.09 -2.14
N LEU A 274 5.77 10.01 -1.67
CA LEU A 274 4.61 9.64 -2.50
C LEU A 274 4.38 10.65 -3.63
N SER A 275 4.59 11.94 -3.39
CA SER A 275 4.50 12.98 -4.42
C SER A 275 5.48 12.74 -5.55
N ASP A 276 6.65 12.18 -5.25
CA ASP A 276 7.71 11.91 -6.21
C ASP A 276 7.61 10.51 -6.85
N PHE A 277 6.60 9.70 -6.49
CA PHE A 277 6.38 8.41 -7.15
C PHE A 277 5.96 8.62 -8.59
N TYR A 278 6.47 7.79 -9.49
CA TYR A 278 5.89 7.63 -10.80
C TYR A 278 4.59 6.85 -10.69
N VAL A 279 3.59 7.29 -11.47
CA VAL A 279 2.28 6.65 -11.63
C VAL A 279 1.91 6.61 -13.11
N ILE A 280 1.15 5.58 -13.50
CA ILE A 280 0.42 5.64 -14.76
C ILE A 280 -0.49 6.88 -14.73
N ASN A 281 -0.40 7.73 -15.74
CA ASN A 281 -1.15 8.98 -15.82
C ASN A 281 -2.50 8.72 -16.52
N PRO A 282 -3.64 8.68 -15.79
CA PRO A 282 -4.93 8.36 -16.41
C PRO A 282 -5.37 9.40 -17.45
N HIS A 283 -4.82 10.62 -17.41
CA HIS A 283 -5.11 11.70 -18.35
C HIS A 283 -4.33 11.59 -19.67
N ALA A 284 -3.24 10.82 -19.69
CA ALA A 284 -2.44 10.60 -20.90
C ALA A 284 -2.84 9.33 -21.65
N LEU A 285 -3.61 8.42 -21.02
CA LEU A 285 -4.02 7.17 -21.63
C LEU A 285 -5.00 7.38 -22.79
N SER A 286 -4.80 6.62 -23.87
CA SER A 286 -5.81 6.47 -24.91
C SER A 286 -7.10 5.85 -24.34
N GLU A 287 -8.23 6.15 -24.97
CA GLU A 287 -9.52 5.60 -24.54
C GLU A 287 -9.56 4.06 -24.60
N ASP A 288 -8.87 3.43 -25.55
CA ASP A 288 -8.76 1.97 -25.61
C ASP A 288 -7.98 1.41 -24.41
N SER A 289 -6.81 1.98 -24.09
CA SER A 289 -6.01 1.57 -22.92
C SER A 289 -6.78 1.80 -21.62
N LYS A 290 -7.45 2.94 -21.49
CA LYS A 290 -8.28 3.27 -20.32
C LYS A 290 -9.41 2.24 -20.14
N ASN A 291 -10.17 1.96 -21.20
CA ASN A 291 -11.26 0.98 -21.18
C ASN A 291 -10.78 -0.44 -20.86
N LYS A 292 -9.60 -0.84 -21.37
CA LYS A 292 -8.99 -2.13 -21.02
C LYS A 292 -8.68 -2.24 -19.54
N LEU A 293 -8.08 -1.20 -18.95
CA LEU A 293 -7.76 -1.17 -17.51
C LEU A 293 -9.03 -1.16 -16.65
N LEU A 294 -10.04 -0.37 -17.00
CA LEU A 294 -11.31 -0.33 -16.26
C LEU A 294 -12.03 -1.68 -16.28
N ARG A 295 -12.12 -2.33 -17.45
CA ARG A 295 -12.69 -3.68 -17.58
C ARG A 295 -11.91 -4.72 -16.79
N LEU A 296 -10.58 -4.61 -16.76
CA LEU A 296 -9.75 -5.48 -15.95
C LEU A 296 -10.03 -5.28 -14.45
N PHE A 297 -10.09 -4.03 -13.99
CA PHE A 297 -10.43 -3.71 -12.60
C PHE A 297 -11.78 -4.34 -12.21
N ASP A 298 -12.83 -4.13 -13.00
CA ASP A 298 -14.16 -4.68 -12.70
C ASP A 298 -14.17 -6.22 -12.67
N LYS A 299 -13.35 -6.86 -13.50
CA LYS A 299 -13.21 -8.33 -13.56
C LYS A 299 -12.55 -8.91 -12.30
N ILE A 300 -11.49 -8.28 -11.79
CA ILE A 300 -10.60 -8.89 -10.80
C ILE A 300 -10.69 -8.27 -9.40
N SER A 301 -11.21 -7.06 -9.27
CA SER A 301 -11.03 -6.27 -8.04
C SER A 301 -11.69 -6.86 -6.79
N LYS A 302 -12.77 -7.63 -7.00
CA LYS A 302 -13.50 -8.36 -5.94
C LYS A 302 -13.03 -9.80 -5.74
N LYS A 303 -11.98 -10.23 -6.44
CA LYS A 303 -11.38 -11.56 -6.27
C LYS A 303 -10.40 -11.53 -5.09
N GLU A 304 -10.30 -12.65 -4.39
CA GLU A 304 -9.33 -12.80 -3.30
C GLU A 304 -7.92 -13.01 -3.86
N PHE A 305 -6.95 -12.30 -3.28
CA PHE A 305 -5.53 -12.46 -3.55
C PHE A 305 -4.86 -13.10 -2.32
N PRO A 306 -3.84 -13.96 -2.53
CA PRO A 306 -2.98 -14.42 -1.44
C PRO A 306 -2.09 -13.27 -0.92
N CYS A 307 -1.34 -13.49 0.16
CA CYS A 307 -0.43 -12.48 0.67
C CYS A 307 0.57 -12.02 -0.40
N LEU A 308 1.10 -10.80 -0.27
CA LEU A 308 1.85 -10.13 -1.32
C LEU A 308 3.03 -10.97 -1.81
N GLU A 309 3.75 -11.63 -0.90
CA GLU A 309 4.87 -12.52 -1.24
C GLU A 309 4.40 -13.75 -2.05
N GLU A 310 3.32 -14.40 -1.63
CA GLU A 310 2.77 -15.60 -2.29
C GLU A 310 2.30 -15.32 -3.72
N GLN A 311 1.91 -14.07 -4.03
CA GLN A 311 1.53 -13.68 -5.39
C GLN A 311 2.68 -13.90 -6.40
N TYR A 312 3.93 -13.78 -5.95
CA TYR A 312 5.13 -13.97 -6.76
C TYR A 312 5.66 -15.40 -6.72
N ALA A 313 5.58 -16.06 -5.56
CA ALA A 313 6.03 -17.44 -5.40
C ALA A 313 5.17 -18.42 -6.22
N SER A 314 3.86 -18.19 -6.29
CA SER A 314 2.90 -19.06 -6.98
C SER A 314 2.61 -18.66 -8.42
N LYS A 315 3.22 -17.58 -8.94
CA LYS A 315 2.86 -16.94 -10.22
C LYS A 315 1.36 -16.70 -10.33
N PHE A 316 0.82 -15.96 -9.37
CA PHE A 316 -0.61 -15.77 -9.23
C PHE A 316 -1.21 -15.09 -10.47
N LYS A 317 -2.18 -15.76 -11.11
CA LYS A 317 -2.72 -15.37 -12.42
C LYS A 317 -3.26 -13.94 -12.47
N PHE A 318 -4.02 -13.50 -11.46
CA PHE A 318 -4.59 -12.15 -11.50
C PHE A 318 -3.52 -11.08 -11.34
N LYS A 319 -2.42 -11.37 -10.63
CA LYS A 319 -1.28 -10.47 -10.56
C LYS A 319 -0.64 -10.30 -11.94
N GLU A 320 -0.42 -11.40 -12.65
CA GLU A 320 0.09 -11.38 -14.03
C GLU A 320 -0.83 -10.65 -15.00
N GLU A 321 -2.17 -10.78 -14.85
CA GLU A 321 -3.12 -10.01 -15.65
C GLU A 321 -3.01 -8.50 -15.41
N ILE A 322 -2.84 -8.06 -14.16
CA ILE A 322 -2.59 -6.64 -13.81
C ILE A 322 -1.32 -6.14 -14.49
N ASP A 323 -0.21 -6.86 -14.29
CA ASP A 323 1.08 -6.37 -14.71
C ASP A 323 1.22 -6.34 -16.25
N LYS A 324 0.62 -7.31 -16.96
CA LYS A 324 0.53 -7.28 -18.42
C LYS A 324 -0.27 -6.09 -18.92
N ALA A 325 -1.41 -5.80 -18.30
CA ALA A 325 -2.26 -4.69 -18.71
C ALA A 325 -1.59 -3.33 -18.43
N ILE A 326 -0.88 -3.20 -17.31
CA ILE A 326 -0.11 -2.00 -16.98
C ILE A 326 1.04 -1.82 -17.96
N LEU A 327 1.87 -2.83 -18.22
CA LEU A 327 2.96 -2.72 -19.20
C LEU A 327 2.45 -2.39 -20.61
N SER A 328 1.34 -3.00 -21.04
CA SER A 328 0.73 -2.64 -22.32
C SER A 328 0.24 -1.19 -22.36
N ALA A 329 -0.32 -0.67 -21.26
CA ALA A 329 -0.76 0.72 -21.17
C ALA A 329 0.40 1.72 -21.10
N LEU A 330 1.58 1.26 -20.66
CA LEU A 330 2.84 1.98 -20.71
C LEU A 330 3.55 1.86 -22.08
N GLY A 331 2.93 1.27 -23.10
CA GLY A 331 3.48 1.21 -24.46
C GLY A 331 4.36 0.01 -24.79
N PHE A 332 4.57 -0.92 -23.84
CA PHE A 332 5.36 -2.13 -24.12
C PHE A 332 4.57 -3.13 -24.98
N ASN A 333 5.23 -3.69 -25.99
CA ASN A 333 4.61 -4.72 -26.81
C ASN A 333 4.57 -6.09 -26.08
N LYS A 334 3.91 -7.08 -26.68
CA LYS A 334 3.71 -8.40 -26.06
C LYS A 334 5.02 -9.12 -25.74
N ALA A 335 6.00 -9.11 -26.66
CA ALA A 335 7.27 -9.81 -26.47
C ALA A 335 8.12 -9.13 -25.38
N GLU A 336 8.12 -7.79 -25.35
CA GLU A 336 8.75 -7.02 -24.29
C GLU A 336 8.11 -7.30 -22.93
N THR A 337 6.78 -7.27 -22.88
CA THR A 337 6.00 -7.54 -21.68
C THR A 337 6.34 -8.91 -21.09
N GLU A 338 6.34 -9.97 -21.91
CA GLU A 338 6.65 -11.33 -21.44
C GLU A 338 8.08 -11.44 -20.87
N ARG A 339 9.06 -10.81 -21.53
CA ARG A 339 10.44 -10.76 -21.05
C ARG A 339 10.57 -9.98 -19.75
N ILE A 340 10.00 -8.78 -19.69
CA ILE A 340 10.05 -7.90 -18.52
C ILE A 340 9.42 -8.59 -17.30
N LEU A 341 8.27 -9.24 -17.47
CA LEU A 341 7.60 -9.92 -16.36
C LEU A 341 8.39 -11.11 -15.82
N LEU A 342 9.02 -11.88 -16.71
CA LEU A 342 9.86 -13.00 -16.28
C LEU A 342 11.01 -12.50 -15.40
N ASP A 343 11.73 -11.47 -15.86
CA ASP A 343 12.85 -10.90 -15.12
C ASP A 343 12.38 -10.24 -13.82
N LEU A 344 11.30 -9.46 -13.89
CA LEU A 344 10.74 -8.73 -12.75
C LEU A 344 10.27 -9.67 -11.64
N TYR A 345 9.58 -10.76 -11.98
CA TYR A 345 9.08 -11.70 -10.99
C TYR A 345 10.20 -12.49 -10.34
N ASN A 346 11.25 -12.83 -11.10
CA ASN A 346 12.43 -13.49 -10.53
C ASN A 346 13.14 -12.56 -9.54
N ALA A 347 13.33 -11.29 -9.90
CA ALA A 347 13.96 -10.30 -9.05
C ALA A 347 13.14 -10.01 -7.78
N LEU A 348 11.82 -9.80 -7.90
CA LEU A 348 10.94 -9.58 -6.75
C LEU A 348 10.88 -10.80 -5.81
N ASN A 349 10.86 -12.02 -6.36
CA ASN A 349 10.95 -13.24 -5.54
C ASN A 349 12.28 -13.33 -4.78
N ALA A 350 13.39 -12.89 -5.37
CA ALA A 350 14.68 -12.86 -4.70
C ALA A 350 14.68 -11.85 -3.53
N GLU A 351 14.10 -10.66 -3.74
CA GLU A 351 13.94 -9.65 -2.68
C GLU A 351 13.10 -10.19 -1.51
N PHE A 352 11.95 -10.83 -1.78
CA PHE A 352 11.13 -11.42 -0.72
C PHE A 352 11.87 -12.52 0.07
N LYS A 353 12.64 -13.37 -0.61
CA LYS A 353 13.47 -14.40 0.04
C LYS A 353 14.52 -13.77 0.95
N ALA A 354 15.24 -12.76 0.46
CA ALA A 354 16.24 -12.06 1.27
C ALA A 354 15.63 -11.40 2.51
N LEU A 355 14.47 -10.75 2.37
CA LEU A 355 13.76 -10.15 3.51
C LEU A 355 13.30 -11.18 4.54
N ARG A 356 13.01 -12.41 4.12
CA ARG A 356 12.66 -13.51 5.02
C ARG A 356 13.87 -14.02 5.81
N GLU A 357 15.06 -13.96 5.23
CA GLU A 357 16.30 -14.38 5.91
C GLU A 357 16.78 -13.34 6.94
N MET A 358 16.32 -12.08 6.83
CA MET A 358 16.66 -11.00 7.77
C MET A 358 15.75 -10.88 8.99
N GLY A 359 14.52 -11.41 8.93
CA GLY A 359 13.53 -11.36 10.01
C GLY A 359 13.47 -12.66 10.80
#